data_AF-A0A443SGZ6-F1
#
_entry.id   AF-A0A443SGZ6-F1
#
_cell.length_a   1.000
_cell.length_b   1.000
_cell.length_c   1.000
_cell.angle_alpha   90.00
_cell.angle_beta   90.00
_cell.angle_gamma   90.00
#
_symmetry.space_group_name_H-M   'P 1'
#
loop_
_entity.id
_entity.type
_entity.pdbx_description
1 polymer ?
#
loop_
_entity_poly.entity_id
_entity_poly.type
_entity_poly.pdbx_seq_one_letter_code
_entity_poly.pdbx_strand_id
1 'polypeptide(L)'
;MIPGTLQLTDCIAFCRRNSTCHAINFETGLCVILTSSATQVPEALTPSQFPVFTIYAQKVCLTENSRRIASSEITASDVWRFYAYR
;
A
#
# COMPACT_ATOMS: atom_id res chain seq x y z
N MET A 1 10.22 -7.07 6.05
CA MET A 1 9.21 -8.14 6.05
C MET A 1 8.71 -8.34 7.48
N ILE A 2 7.42 -8.60 7.68
CA ILE A 2 6.83 -8.86 8.99
C ILE A 2 6.10 -10.22 8.91
N PRO A 3 6.70 -11.30 9.45
CA PRO A 3 6.04 -12.59 9.53
C PRO A 3 5.00 -12.60 10.67
N GLY A 4 3.84 -13.24 10.45
CA GLY A 4 2.79 -13.37 11.46
C GLY A 4 1.81 -12.19 11.54
N THR A 5 1.86 -11.25 10.60
CA THR A 5 0.86 -10.19 10.47
C THR A 5 -0.46 -10.79 9.99
N LEU A 6 -1.38 -11.11 10.90
CA LEU A 6 -2.65 -11.76 10.59
C LEU A 6 -3.61 -10.91 9.73
N GLN A 7 -3.47 -9.58 9.77
CA GLN A 7 -4.40 -8.67 9.11
C GLN A 7 -3.69 -7.64 8.22
N LEU A 8 -4.26 -7.40 7.03
CA LEU A 8 -3.80 -6.36 6.10
C LEU A 8 -3.70 -4.98 6.75
N THR A 9 -4.65 -4.65 7.62
CA THR A 9 -4.72 -3.37 8.35
C THR A 9 -3.49 -3.10 9.21
N ASP A 10 -2.95 -4.14 9.86
CA ASP A 10 -1.72 -4.03 10.66
C ASP A 10 -0.50 -3.78 9.77
N CYS A 11 -0.45 -4.42 8.61
CA CYS A 11 0.60 -4.20 7.60
C CYS A 11 0.56 -2.74 7.10
N ILE A 12 -0.63 -2.22 6.81
CA ILE A 12 -0.83 -0.81 6.44
C ILE A 12 -0.39 0.11 7.58
N ALA A 13 -0.84 -0.13 8.82
CA ALA A 13 -0.48 0.70 9.97
C ALA A 13 1.02 0.72 10.25
N PHE A 14 1.72 -0.39 10.04
CA PHE A 14 3.18 -0.44 10.10
C PHE A 14 3.81 0.42 9.01
N CYS A 15 3.39 0.22 7.75
CA CYS A 15 3.91 0.99 6.63
C CYS A 15 3.64 2.50 6.79
N ARG A 16 2.49 2.90 7.36
CA ARG A 16 2.17 4.31 7.64
C ARG A 16 3.17 4.97 8.57
N ARG A 17 3.60 4.27 9.62
CA ARG A 17 4.60 4.77 10.59
C ARG A 17 6.02 4.74 10.05
N ASN A 18 6.27 4.03 8.96
CA ASN A 18 7.56 3.96 8.32
C ASN A 18 7.64 4.94 7.13
N SER A 19 8.50 5.96 7.27
CA SER A 19 8.70 6.99 6.25
C SER A 19 9.31 6.47 4.95
N THR A 20 10.07 5.37 4.99
CA THR A 20 10.68 4.76 3.80
C THR A 20 9.73 3.80 3.09
N CYS A 21 8.61 3.44 3.72
CA CYS A 21 7.63 2.56 3.10
C CYS A 21 6.76 3.34 2.11
N HIS A 22 6.70 2.87 0.87
CA HIS A 22 5.89 3.45 -0.20
C HIS A 22 4.74 2.53 -0.63
N ALA A 23 4.90 1.22 -0.45
CA ALA A 23 3.86 0.24 -0.71
C ALA A 23 4.05 -1.02 0.15
N ILE A 24 3.04 -1.89 0.14
CA ILE A 24 3.08 -3.20 0.77
C ILE A 24 2.56 -4.27 -0.18
N ASN A 25 3.06 -5.48 0.00
CA ASN A 25 2.42 -6.72 -0.47
C ASN A 25 1.93 -7.51 0.72
N PHE A 26 0.69 -7.94 0.67
CA PHE A 26 0.09 -8.77 1.68
C PHE A 26 -0.47 -10.05 1.06
N GLU A 27 0.01 -11.19 1.53
CA GLU A 27 -0.47 -12.51 1.11
C GLU A 27 -0.66 -13.37 2.35
N THR A 28 -1.91 -13.74 2.64
CA THR A 28 -2.29 -14.75 3.66
C THR A 28 -1.39 -14.75 4.91
N GLY A 29 -1.30 -13.62 5.62
CA GLY A 29 -0.55 -13.51 6.88
C GLY A 29 0.91 -13.07 6.73
N LEU A 30 1.38 -12.85 5.51
CA LEU A 30 2.72 -12.35 5.18
C LEU A 30 2.64 -10.90 4.70
N CYS A 31 3.36 -10.00 5.38
CA CYS A 31 3.47 -8.58 5.02
C CYS A 31 4.89 -8.25 4.54
N VAL A 32 5.00 -7.88 3.26
CA VAL A 32 6.24 -7.38 2.66
C VAL A 32 6.14 -5.86 2.52
N ILE A 33 7.12 -5.17 3.08
CA ILE A 33 7.24 -3.71 3.05
C ILE A 33 8.12 -3.32 1.86
N LEU A 34 7.64 -2.40 1.03
CA LEU A 34 8.31 -1.96 -0.19
C LEU A 34 8.71 -0.49 -0.08
N THR A 35 9.92 -0.17 -0.53
CA THR A 35 10.45 1.20 -0.61
C THR A 35 10.20 1.86 -1.96
N SER A 36 9.43 1.21 -2.83
CA SER A 36 8.99 1.76 -4.10
C SER A 36 7.50 1.52 -4.33
N SER A 37 6.89 2.36 -5.15
CA SER A 37 5.49 2.27 -5.56
C SER A 37 5.33 1.88 -7.03
N ALA A 38 4.12 1.48 -7.43
CA ALA A 38 3.80 1.13 -8.81
C ALA A 38 3.80 2.34 -9.73
N THR A 39 3.69 3.55 -9.18
CA THR A 39 3.92 4.78 -9.95
C THR A 39 5.39 4.97 -10.32
N GLN A 40 6.32 4.44 -9.50
CA GLN A 40 7.77 4.53 -9.75
C GLN A 40 8.26 3.36 -10.61
N VAL A 41 7.73 2.15 -10.34
CA VAL A 41 8.12 0.90 -11.03
C VAL A 41 6.86 0.14 -11.46
N PRO A 42 6.14 0.60 -12.50
CA PRO A 42 4.89 -0.03 -12.93
C PRO A 42 5.08 -1.46 -13.43
N GLU A 43 6.25 -1.77 -14.00
CA GLU A 43 6.60 -3.11 -14.49
C GLU A 43 6.72 -4.16 -13.37
N ALA A 44 6.88 -3.73 -12.12
CA ALA A 44 6.89 -4.64 -10.97
C ALA A 44 5.48 -5.17 -10.61
N LEU A 45 4.42 -4.64 -11.24
CA LEU A 45 3.05 -5.13 -11.10
C LEU A 45 2.62 -5.93 -12.33
N THR A 46 2.42 -7.24 -12.18
CA THR A 46 1.86 -8.09 -13.24
C THR A 46 0.46 -8.57 -12.87
N PRO A 47 -0.61 -8.13 -13.58
CA PRO A 47 -1.97 -8.53 -13.24
C PRO A 47 -2.15 -10.05 -13.33
N SER A 48 -2.88 -10.62 -12.37
CA SER A 48 -3.14 -12.05 -12.35
C SER A 48 -4.31 -12.44 -13.25
N GLN A 49 -4.20 -13.61 -13.89
CA GLN A 49 -5.28 -14.24 -14.65
C GLN A 49 -6.19 -15.17 -13.81
N PHE A 50 -5.88 -15.33 -12.53
CA PHE A 50 -6.63 -16.16 -11.58
C PHE A 50 -6.99 -15.34 -10.34
N PRO A 51 -8.06 -15.68 -9.60
CA PRO A 51 -8.37 -15.03 -8.33
C PRO A 51 -7.25 -15.34 -7.32
N VAL A 52 -6.34 -14.39 -7.10
CA VAL A 52 -5.25 -14.48 -6.12
C VAL A 52 -5.57 -13.61 -4.92
N PHE A 53 -5.06 -14.04 -3.77
CA PHE A 53 -5.27 -13.39 -2.47
C PHE A 53 -4.20 -12.35 -2.13
N THR A 54 -3.26 -12.09 -3.04
CA THR A 54 -2.18 -11.12 -2.82
C THR A 54 -2.68 -9.71 -3.13
N ILE A 55 -2.66 -8.88 -2.09
CA ILE A 55 -3.07 -7.49 -2.13
C ILE A 55 -1.84 -6.61 -2.08
N TYR A 56 -1.71 -5.74 -3.07
CA TYR A 56 -0.76 -4.65 -3.03
C TYR A 56 -1.44 -3.35 -2.72
N ALA A 57 -0.88 -2.62 -1.78
CA ALA A 57 -1.37 -1.31 -1.41
C ALA A 57 -0.22 -0.32 -1.49
N GLN A 58 -0.38 0.76 -2.25
CA GLN A 58 0.59 1.86 -2.29
C GLN A 58 0.03 3.12 -1.64
N LYS A 59 0.91 3.88 -0.99
CA LYS A 59 0.59 5.21 -0.46
C LYS A 59 0.29 6.16 -1.62
N VAL A 60 -0.74 6.99 -1.46
CA VAL A 60 -1.10 8.02 -2.42
C VAL A 60 -0.90 9.39 -1.78
N CYS A 61 0.04 10.15 -2.33
CA CYS A 61 0.25 11.53 -1.90
C CYS A 61 -0.90 12.42 -2.40
N LEU A 62 -1.62 13.04 -1.47
CA LEU A 62 -2.57 14.09 -1.79
C LEU A 62 -1.84 15.35 -2.25
N THR A 63 -2.22 15.86 -3.41
CA THR A 63 -1.83 17.19 -3.91
C THR A 63 -2.46 18.28 -3.03
N GLU A 64 -1.88 19.49 -3.03
CA GLU A 64 -2.42 20.60 -2.22
C GLU A 64 -3.90 20.90 -2.51
N ASN A 65 -4.29 20.80 -3.78
CA ASN A 65 -5.67 21.04 -4.19
C ASN A 65 -6.63 19.96 -3.66
N SER A 66 -6.18 18.70 -3.57
CA SER A 66 -6.98 17.61 -3.00
C SER A 66 -7.00 17.64 -1.47
N ARG A 67 -5.94 18.13 -0.81
CA ARG A 67 -5.92 18.36 0.65
C ARG A 67 -6.91 19.42 1.11
N ARG A 68 -7.21 20.42 0.28
CA ARG A 68 -8.22 21.44 0.59
C ARG A 68 -9.65 20.90 0.63
N ILE A 69 -9.89 19.80 -0.08
CA ILE A 69 -11.19 19.14 -0.18
C ILE A 69 -11.29 18.00 0.84
N ALA A 70 -10.18 17.33 1.14
CA ALA A 70 -10.09 16.35 2.22
C ALA A 70 -10.24 17.04 3.59
N SER A 71 -10.83 16.35 4.56
CA SER A 71 -10.89 16.86 5.94
C SER A 71 -9.47 17.09 6.47
N SER A 72 -9.31 18.05 7.38
CA SER A 72 -8.02 18.42 7.98
C SER A 72 -7.30 17.28 8.71
N GLU A 73 -7.97 16.15 8.91
CA GLU A 73 -7.45 14.94 9.57
C GLU A 73 -6.83 13.93 8.60
N ILE A 74 -7.05 14.05 7.29
CA ILE A 74 -6.54 13.09 6.29
C ILE A 74 -5.15 13.52 5.80
N THR A 75 -4.14 12.70 6.07
CA THR A 75 -2.77 12.92 5.58
C THR A 75 -2.50 12.16 4.27
N ALA A 76 -1.42 12.50 3.56
CA ALA A 76 -0.93 11.74 2.42
C ALA A 76 -0.59 10.26 2.74
N SER A 77 -0.45 9.90 4.01
CA SER A 77 -0.24 8.52 4.46
C SER A 77 -1.54 7.74 4.71
N ASP A 78 -2.68 8.41 4.70
CA ASP A 78 -4.01 7.83 4.94
C ASP A 78 -4.65 7.27 3.67
N VAL A 79 -4.23 7.73 2.49
CA VAL A 79 -4.85 7.33 1.22
C VAL A 79 -4.04 6.22 0.56
N TRP A 80 -4.74 5.15 0.20
CA TRP A 80 -4.14 3.94 -0.36
C TRP A 80 -4.79 3.57 -1.68
N ARG A 81 -3.98 3.13 -2.64
CA ARG A 81 -4.47 2.51 -3.87
C ARG A 81 -4.14 1.03 -3.83
N PHE A 82 -5.18 0.22 -4.04
CA PHE A 82 -5.09 -1.23 -3.98
C PHE A 82 -5.06 -1.84 -5.38
N TYR A 83 -4.21 -2.86 -5.54
CA TYR A 83 -4.08 -3.67 -6.73
C TYR A 83 -4.10 -5.14 -6.29
N ALA A 84 -4.85 -5.97 -7.00
CA ALA A 84 -4.81 -7.42 -6.84
C ALA A 84 -3.97 -8.00 -7.97
N TYR A 85 -2.92 -8.76 -7.64
CA TYR A 85 -1.99 -9.32 -8.63
C TYR A 85 -1.32 -10.60 -8.12
N ARG A 86 -0.53 -11.27 -8.97
CA ARG A 86 0.22 -12.49 -8.62
C ARG A 86 1.67 -12.18 -8.32
#